data_AF-Q0CAV8-F1
#
_entry.id   AF-Q0CAV8-F1
#
_cell.length_a   1.000
_cell.length_b   1.000
_cell.length_c   1.000
_cell.angle_alpha   90.00
_cell.angle_beta   90.00
_cell.angle_gamma   90.00
#
_symmetry.space_group_name_H-M   'P 1'
#
loop_
_entity.id
_entity.type
_entity.pdbx_description
1 polymer ?
#
loop_
_entity_poly.entity_id
_entity_poly.type
_entity_poly.pdbx_seq_one_letter_code
_entity_poly.pdbx_strand_id
1 'polypeptide(L)'
;MACTTEYSVENPLNREPPTRALVSSFVTPSNISYDRNHGPIPHLSASDHRVRIDGSVSQPLALSIHQLATEFPQHEVTCALECAGNRRHTMRTLLKEVEGIDWGDAAVMNCKWRGPRLRDVLVRAGVQGGNTDGLHVAFSCYQVKCQDDDWFGGSVPLERCLREDADVILALEVSICSSSAPYESCH
;
A
#
# COMPACT_ATOMS: atom_id res chain seq x y z
N MET A 1 -25.19 9.81 -14.62
CA MET A 1 -24.19 10.89 -14.57
C MET A 1 -22.83 10.22 -14.46
N ALA A 2 -21.92 10.48 -15.41
CA ALA A 2 -20.55 9.99 -15.27
C ALA A 2 -19.95 10.68 -14.04
N CYS A 3 -19.51 9.91 -13.05
CA CYS A 3 -18.77 10.43 -11.92
C CYS A 3 -17.40 10.83 -12.43
N THR A 4 -17.19 12.12 -12.69
CA THR A 4 -15.89 12.65 -13.07
C THR A 4 -14.99 12.54 -11.85
N THR A 5 -14.08 11.57 -11.84
CA THR A 5 -13.06 11.47 -10.79
C THR A 5 -12.08 12.62 -10.97
N GLU A 6 -11.96 13.50 -9.99
CA GLU A 6 -10.92 14.54 -9.96
C GLU A 6 -9.59 13.92 -9.54
N TYR A 7 -8.47 14.47 -10.03
CA TYR A 7 -7.13 13.95 -9.75
C TYR A 7 -6.22 15.04 -9.20
N SER A 8 -5.30 14.66 -8.30
CA SER A 8 -4.32 15.60 -7.73
C SER A 8 -3.18 15.94 -8.70
N VAL A 9 -2.93 15.07 -9.70
CA VAL A 9 -1.94 15.24 -10.77
C VAL A 9 -2.46 14.62 -12.05
N GLU A 10 -2.15 15.22 -13.21
CA GLU A 10 -2.53 14.67 -14.53
C GLU A 10 -1.66 13.47 -14.93
N ASN A 11 -0.39 13.44 -14.50
CA ASN A 11 0.56 12.37 -14.78
C ASN A 11 0.94 11.62 -13.50
N PRO A 12 1.33 10.33 -13.59
CA PRO A 12 1.72 9.56 -12.41
C PRO A 12 2.94 10.16 -11.69
N LEU A 13 2.76 10.44 -10.40
CA LEU A 13 3.83 10.98 -9.57
C LEU A 13 4.82 9.88 -9.19
N ASN A 14 6.09 10.07 -9.53
CA ASN A 14 7.18 9.20 -9.12
C ASN A 14 8.34 10.05 -8.61
N ARG A 15 8.66 9.96 -7.32
CA ARG A 15 9.75 10.72 -6.68
C ARG A 15 10.29 9.99 -5.46
N GLU A 16 11.53 10.28 -5.12
CA GLU A 16 12.21 9.79 -3.92
C GLU A 16 12.79 10.97 -3.12
N PRO A 17 12.91 10.84 -1.80
CA PRO A 17 13.45 11.90 -0.98
C PRO A 17 14.98 11.95 -1.06
N PRO A 18 15.62 13.08 -0.68
CA PRO A 18 17.07 13.12 -0.52
C PRO A 18 17.54 12.08 0.51
N THR A 19 18.57 11.29 0.18
CA THR A 19 19.03 10.15 1.00
C THR A 19 19.40 10.55 2.43
N ARG A 20 20.00 11.74 2.62
CA ARG A 20 20.31 12.26 3.97
C ARG A 20 19.07 12.51 4.82
N ALA A 21 17.97 12.95 4.20
CA ALA A 21 16.70 13.16 4.89
C ALA A 21 16.03 11.81 5.19
N LEU A 22 16.10 10.86 4.27
CA LEU A 22 15.57 9.50 4.45
C LEU A 22 16.13 8.83 5.70
N VAL A 23 17.44 8.90 5.92
CA VAL A 23 18.12 8.25 7.06
C VAL A 23 18.15 9.10 8.34
N SER A 24 17.48 10.26 8.34
CA SER A 24 17.51 11.19 9.49
C SER A 24 16.70 10.69 10.69
N SER A 25 15.80 9.73 10.48
CA SER A 25 14.95 9.12 11.52
C SER A 25 14.65 7.67 11.17
N PHE A 26 14.30 6.86 12.17
CA PHE A 26 13.88 5.47 11.95
C PHE A 26 12.54 5.40 11.21
N VAL A 27 11.57 6.24 11.60
CA VAL A 27 10.31 6.44 10.88
C VAL A 27 10.46 7.66 9.97
N THR A 28 10.14 7.49 8.70
CA THR A 28 10.25 8.51 7.65
C THR A 28 9.53 9.79 8.09
N PRO A 29 10.21 10.95 8.10
CA PRO A 29 9.61 12.23 8.46
C PRO A 29 8.44 12.64 7.56
N SER A 30 7.49 13.38 8.13
CA SER A 30 6.24 13.73 7.45
C SER A 30 6.38 14.65 6.23
N ASN A 31 7.49 15.37 6.16
CA ASN A 31 7.80 16.32 5.10
C ASN A 31 8.55 15.70 3.92
N ILE A 32 8.82 14.39 3.95
CA ILE A 32 9.47 13.66 2.87
C ILE A 32 8.68 12.39 2.54
N SER A 33 8.66 12.00 1.27
CA SER A 33 7.96 10.79 0.84
C SER A 33 8.67 10.14 -0.34
N TYR A 34 8.54 8.82 -0.40
CA TYR A 34 8.73 8.04 -1.61
C TYR A 34 7.34 7.82 -2.23
N ASP A 35 7.16 8.24 -3.48
CA ASP A 35 5.90 8.08 -4.21
C ASP A 35 6.16 7.25 -5.46
N ARG A 36 5.39 6.18 -5.65
CA ARG A 36 5.38 5.41 -6.90
C ARG A 36 3.96 5.16 -7.35
N ASN A 37 3.55 5.94 -8.34
CA ASN A 37 2.22 5.82 -8.94
C ASN A 37 2.34 5.32 -10.39
N HIS A 38 1.47 4.37 -10.76
CA HIS A 38 1.31 3.89 -12.14
C HIS A 38 0.19 4.62 -12.89
N GLY A 39 -0.60 5.44 -12.20
CA GLY A 39 -1.68 6.26 -12.75
C GLY A 39 -1.78 7.60 -11.99
N PRO A 40 -2.67 8.52 -12.39
CA PRO A 40 -2.96 9.73 -11.63
C PRO A 40 -3.53 9.42 -10.24
N ILE A 41 -3.41 10.36 -9.30
CA ILE A 41 -3.88 10.17 -7.92
C ILE A 41 -5.34 10.65 -7.82
N PRO A 42 -6.33 9.75 -7.58
CA PRO A 42 -7.74 10.12 -7.59
C PRO A 42 -8.16 10.75 -6.26
N HIS A 43 -9.04 11.74 -6.32
CA HIS A 43 -9.78 12.20 -5.14
C HIS A 43 -10.92 11.23 -4.84
N LEU A 44 -10.79 10.50 -3.74
CA LEU A 44 -11.78 9.53 -3.29
C LEU A 44 -12.50 10.05 -2.05
N SER A 45 -13.83 9.99 -2.09
CA SER A 45 -14.67 10.23 -0.92
C SER A 45 -14.75 8.97 -0.06
N ALA A 46 -14.27 9.04 1.19
CA ALA A 46 -14.31 7.90 2.11
C ALA A 46 -15.74 7.44 2.45
N SER A 47 -16.74 8.35 2.38
CA SER A 47 -18.15 8.00 2.62
C SER A 47 -18.72 7.12 1.50
N ASP A 48 -18.22 7.30 0.29
CA ASP A 48 -18.76 6.68 -0.92
C ASP A 48 -17.92 5.46 -1.34
N HIS A 49 -16.63 5.45 -0.97
CA HIS A 49 -15.73 4.36 -1.28
C HIS A 49 -16.14 3.05 -0.58
N ARG A 50 -16.08 1.95 -1.33
CA ARG A 50 -16.37 0.61 -0.83
C ARG A 50 -15.24 -0.33 -1.24
N VAL A 51 -14.72 -1.06 -0.27
CA VAL A 51 -13.79 -2.16 -0.49
C VAL A 51 -14.61 -3.43 -0.66
N ARG A 52 -14.53 -4.03 -1.85
CA ARG A 52 -15.24 -5.27 -2.18
C ARG A 52 -14.35 -6.47 -1.93
N ILE A 53 -14.91 -7.48 -1.26
CA ILE A 53 -14.27 -8.78 -1.03
C ILE A 53 -15.15 -9.84 -1.69
N ASP A 54 -14.63 -10.49 -2.73
CA ASP A 54 -15.35 -11.49 -3.51
C ASP A 54 -14.41 -12.61 -4.02
N GLY A 55 -14.82 -13.31 -5.06
CA GLY A 55 -14.11 -14.48 -5.58
C GLY A 55 -14.46 -15.75 -4.80
N SER A 56 -13.45 -16.45 -4.30
CA SER A 56 -13.62 -17.72 -3.58
C SER A 56 -13.96 -17.50 -2.10
N VAL A 57 -15.08 -16.81 -1.85
CA VAL A 57 -15.59 -16.51 -0.51
C VAL A 57 -17.04 -16.96 -0.38
N SER A 58 -17.45 -17.42 0.80
CA SER A 58 -18.84 -17.84 1.02
C SER A 58 -19.79 -16.68 1.30
N GLN A 59 -19.25 -15.54 1.75
CA GLN A 59 -20.01 -14.31 2.01
C GLN A 59 -19.30 -13.11 1.37
N PRO A 60 -19.62 -12.76 0.11
CA PRO A 60 -19.10 -11.55 -0.51
C PRO A 60 -19.46 -10.30 0.30
N LEU A 61 -18.51 -9.39 0.47
CA LEU A 61 -18.65 -8.17 1.27
C LEU A 61 -18.43 -6.93 0.41
N ALA A 62 -19.08 -5.83 0.79
CA ALA A 62 -18.78 -4.49 0.30
C ALA A 62 -18.72 -3.55 1.50
N LEU A 63 -17.51 -3.37 2.05
CA LEU A 63 -17.28 -2.65 3.31
C LEU A 63 -16.99 -1.17 3.04
N SER A 64 -17.63 -0.28 3.78
CA SER A 64 -17.22 1.13 3.81
C SER A 64 -15.94 1.31 4.62
N ILE A 65 -15.24 2.44 4.40
CA ILE A 65 -14.07 2.82 5.22
C ILE A 65 -14.45 2.92 6.70
N HIS A 66 -15.64 3.43 7.02
CA HIS A 66 -16.14 3.49 8.39
C HIS A 66 -16.25 2.11 9.02
N GLN A 67 -16.81 1.13 8.31
CA GLN A 67 -16.94 -0.24 8.83
C GLN A 67 -15.59 -0.93 9.02
N LEU A 68 -14.65 -0.74 8.10
CA LEU A 68 -13.28 -1.24 8.26
C LEU A 68 -12.61 -0.66 9.53
N ALA A 69 -12.91 0.59 9.87
CA ALA A 69 -12.36 1.26 11.05
C ALA A 69 -13.05 0.85 12.37
N THR A 70 -14.34 0.49 12.36
CA THR A 70 -15.13 0.31 13.59
C THR A 70 -15.59 -1.11 13.86
N GLU A 71 -15.74 -1.96 12.84
CA GLU A 71 -16.24 -3.34 13.02
C GLU A 71 -15.13 -4.38 13.23
N PHE A 72 -13.85 -3.97 13.11
CA PHE A 72 -12.68 -4.84 13.20
C PHE A 72 -11.65 -4.31 14.19
N PRO A 73 -10.92 -5.19 14.91
CA PRO A 73 -9.76 -4.79 15.70
C PRO A 73 -8.71 -4.10 14.83
N GLN A 74 -8.20 -2.96 15.32
CA GLN A 74 -7.19 -2.19 14.59
C GLN A 74 -5.80 -2.62 15.05
N HIS A 75 -4.94 -2.90 14.09
CA HIS A 75 -3.56 -3.33 14.29
C HIS A 75 -2.60 -2.31 13.70
N GLU A 76 -1.43 -2.24 14.32
CA GLU A 76 -0.39 -1.31 13.94
C GLU A 76 0.88 -2.09 13.57
N VAL A 77 1.48 -1.71 12.45
CA VAL A 77 2.66 -2.37 11.89
C VAL A 77 3.66 -1.31 11.49
N THR A 78 4.88 -1.37 12.04
CA THR A 78 5.99 -0.55 11.55
C THR A 78 6.76 -1.35 10.52
N CYS A 79 6.74 -0.91 9.26
CA CYS A 79 7.46 -1.58 8.19
C CYS A 79 7.93 -0.63 7.08
N ALA A 80 8.98 -1.07 6.40
CA ALA A 80 9.49 -0.41 5.21
C ALA A 80 8.76 -0.91 3.97
N LEU A 81 8.31 0.02 3.14
CA LEU A 81 7.90 -0.24 1.76
C LEU A 81 9.03 0.16 0.84
N GLU A 82 9.59 -0.82 0.12
CA GLU A 82 10.71 -0.63 -0.81
C GLU A 82 10.28 -0.99 -2.24
N CYS A 83 10.66 -0.16 -3.20
CA CYS A 83 10.46 -0.44 -4.61
C CYS A 83 11.36 -1.59 -5.07
N ALA A 84 10.83 -2.53 -5.86
CA ALA A 84 11.66 -3.49 -6.59
C ALA A 84 12.69 -2.80 -7.53
N GLY A 85 12.44 -1.54 -7.89
CA GLY A 85 13.35 -0.73 -8.68
C GLY A 85 14.37 0.09 -7.90
N ASN A 86 14.42 -0.01 -6.57
CA ASN A 86 15.37 0.77 -5.78
C ASN A 86 16.81 0.53 -6.27
N ARG A 87 17.61 1.60 -6.37
CA ARG A 87 18.99 1.57 -6.88
C ARG A 87 19.17 1.21 -8.36
N ARG A 88 18.11 1.28 -9.18
CA ARG A 88 18.19 1.03 -10.63
C ARG A 88 19.26 1.87 -11.33
N HIS A 89 19.48 3.11 -10.89
CA HIS A 89 20.53 3.99 -11.43
C HIS A 89 21.92 3.36 -11.35
N THR A 90 22.21 2.64 -10.26
CA THR A 90 23.49 1.92 -10.10
C THR A 90 23.61 0.80 -11.13
N MET A 91 22.54 0.03 -11.35
CA MET A 91 22.54 -1.04 -12.37
C MET A 91 22.76 -0.47 -13.77
N ARG A 92 22.02 0.59 -14.10
CA ARG A 92 22.08 1.30 -15.38
C ARG A 92 23.48 1.80 -15.70
N THR A 93 24.13 2.47 -14.74
CA THR A 93 25.39 3.18 -14.97
C THR A 93 26.63 2.30 -14.81
N LEU A 94 26.60 1.31 -13.91
CA LEU A 94 27.79 0.49 -13.60
C LEU A 94 27.80 -0.85 -14.33
N LEU A 95 26.65 -1.37 -14.78
CA LEU A 95 26.56 -2.69 -15.39
C LEU A 95 26.12 -2.62 -16.85
N LYS A 96 24.87 -2.21 -17.10
CA LYS A 96 24.26 -2.13 -18.44
C LYS A 96 22.97 -1.32 -18.39
N GLU A 97 22.63 -0.66 -19.49
CA GLU A 97 21.33 0.02 -19.65
C GLU A 97 20.16 -0.94 -19.36
N VAL A 98 19.17 -0.43 -18.63
CA VAL A 98 17.96 -1.13 -18.19
C VAL A 98 16.75 -0.22 -18.34
N GLU A 99 15.56 -0.81 -18.42
CA GLU A 99 14.29 -0.08 -18.54
C GLU A 99 13.64 0.17 -17.17
N GLY A 100 12.87 1.26 -17.09
CA GLY A 100 12.11 1.68 -15.92
C GLY A 100 12.54 3.03 -15.36
N ILE A 101 11.91 3.46 -14.27
CA ILE A 101 12.22 4.72 -13.60
C ILE A 101 13.65 4.68 -13.05
N ASP A 102 14.45 5.70 -13.33
CA ASP A 102 15.86 5.79 -12.92
C ASP A 102 16.01 6.16 -11.44
N TRP A 103 15.57 5.27 -10.55
CA TRP A 103 15.66 5.45 -9.10
C TRP A 103 17.10 5.42 -8.62
N GLY A 104 17.44 6.39 -7.76
CA GLY A 104 18.60 6.37 -6.90
C GLY A 104 18.42 5.42 -5.71
N ASP A 105 18.99 5.79 -4.56
CA ASP A 105 19.05 4.93 -3.38
C ASP A 105 17.89 5.08 -2.39
N ALA A 106 16.85 5.86 -2.74
CA ALA A 106 15.84 6.32 -1.79
C ALA A 106 14.41 5.92 -2.18
N ALA A 107 14.22 4.92 -3.06
CA ALA A 107 12.90 4.40 -3.41
C ALA A 107 12.34 3.48 -2.30
N VAL A 108 12.34 3.97 -1.06
CA VAL A 108 11.93 3.27 0.16
C VAL A 108 11.44 4.26 1.22
N MET A 109 10.47 3.85 2.03
CA MET A 109 10.04 4.59 3.23
C MET A 109 9.68 3.61 4.35
N ASN A 110 10.13 3.89 5.58
CA ASN A 110 9.73 3.16 6.78
C ASN A 110 8.66 3.97 7.53
N CYS A 111 7.49 3.38 7.75
CA CYS A 111 6.34 4.07 8.34
C CYS A 111 5.59 3.16 9.31
N LYS A 112 4.72 3.77 10.10
CA LYS A 112 3.81 3.06 11.00
C LYS A 112 2.41 3.07 10.38
N TRP A 113 1.91 1.88 10.06
CA TRP A 113 0.67 1.67 9.33
C TRP A 113 -0.38 1.14 10.30
N ARG A 114 -1.62 1.62 10.19
CA ARG A 114 -2.70 1.19 11.08
C ARG A 114 -3.97 0.85 10.31
N GLY A 115 -4.58 -0.27 10.64
CA GLY A 115 -5.83 -0.75 10.02
C GLY A 115 -6.22 -2.16 10.49
N PRO A 116 -7.35 -2.71 10.05
CA PRO A 116 -7.71 -4.08 10.36
C PRO A 116 -6.77 -5.10 9.73
N ARG A 117 -6.56 -6.23 10.39
CA ARG A 117 -5.87 -7.38 9.79
C ARG A 117 -6.67 -7.90 8.61
N LEU A 118 -5.98 -8.16 7.50
CA LEU A 118 -6.61 -8.75 6.31
C LEU A 118 -7.22 -10.13 6.64
N ARG A 119 -6.56 -10.92 7.49
CA ARG A 119 -7.06 -12.20 8.02
C ARG A 119 -8.49 -12.07 8.54
N ASP A 120 -8.76 -11.08 9.40
CA ASP A 120 -10.07 -10.95 10.06
C ASP A 120 -11.17 -10.58 9.06
N VAL A 121 -10.83 -9.77 8.06
CA VAL A 121 -11.74 -9.42 6.96
C VAL A 121 -12.03 -10.63 6.08
N LEU A 122 -11.02 -11.44 5.76
CA LEU A 122 -11.19 -12.67 4.97
C LEU A 122 -12.01 -13.72 5.73
N VAL A 123 -11.76 -13.89 7.04
CA VAL A 123 -12.56 -14.76 7.90
C VAL A 123 -14.01 -14.28 7.96
N ARG A 124 -14.24 -12.97 8.05
CA ARG A 124 -15.60 -12.40 7.98
C ARG A 124 -16.28 -12.67 6.64
N ALA A 125 -15.53 -12.67 5.54
CA ALA A 125 -16.03 -13.07 4.21
C ALA A 125 -16.23 -14.59 4.09
N GLY A 126 -15.91 -15.35 5.13
CA GLY A 126 -16.11 -16.79 5.21
C GLY A 126 -15.03 -17.60 4.52
N VAL A 127 -13.81 -17.07 4.40
CA VAL A 127 -12.61 -17.87 4.11
C VAL A 127 -12.29 -18.70 5.35
N GLN A 128 -12.45 -20.01 5.25
CA GLN A 128 -12.21 -20.95 6.35
C GLN A 128 -10.86 -21.66 6.17
N GLY A 129 -10.22 -22.02 7.29
CA GLY A 129 -8.98 -22.80 7.29
C GLY A 129 -9.16 -24.11 6.52
N GLY A 130 -8.40 -24.28 5.45
CA GLY A 130 -8.46 -25.40 4.52
C GLY A 130 -7.18 -25.45 3.70
N ASN A 131 -7.17 -26.20 2.60
CA ASN A 131 -6.00 -26.20 1.72
C ASN A 131 -5.85 -24.82 1.03
N THR A 132 -4.80 -24.09 1.39
CA THR A 132 -4.47 -22.78 0.81
C THR A 132 -3.47 -22.87 -0.34
N ASP A 133 -3.04 -24.08 -0.70
CA ASP A 133 -2.02 -24.30 -1.73
C ASP A 133 -2.47 -23.76 -3.09
N GLY A 134 -1.60 -23.00 -3.74
CA GLY A 134 -1.87 -22.31 -5.00
C GLY A 134 -2.93 -21.20 -4.94
N LEU A 135 -3.52 -20.90 -3.76
CA LEU A 135 -4.51 -19.83 -3.62
C LEU A 135 -3.87 -18.49 -3.29
N HIS A 136 -4.48 -17.42 -3.79
CA HIS A 136 -3.99 -16.05 -3.62
C HIS A 136 -5.13 -15.11 -3.23
N VAL A 137 -4.80 -14.08 -2.46
CA VAL A 137 -5.62 -12.87 -2.34
C VAL A 137 -5.13 -11.89 -3.41
N ALA A 138 -6.00 -11.59 -4.36
CA ALA A 138 -5.74 -10.59 -5.40
C ALA A 138 -6.30 -9.23 -4.98
N PHE A 139 -5.51 -8.18 -5.20
CA PHE A 139 -5.88 -6.79 -4.97
C PHE A 139 -5.96 -6.08 -6.31
N SER A 140 -7.05 -5.35 -6.53
CA SER A 140 -7.34 -4.68 -7.79
C SER A 140 -7.89 -3.28 -7.52
N CYS A 141 -7.34 -2.28 -8.20
CA CYS A 141 -7.84 -0.91 -8.16
C CYS A 141 -8.28 -0.47 -9.57
N TYR A 142 -9.60 -0.47 -9.78
CA TYR A 142 -10.24 -0.07 -11.04
C TYR A 142 -10.57 1.43 -11.11
N GLN A 143 -10.19 2.20 -10.09
CA GLN A 143 -10.53 3.63 -10.03
C GLN A 143 -9.76 4.46 -11.05
N VAL A 144 -8.57 3.98 -11.45
CA VAL A 144 -7.60 4.76 -12.21
C VAL A 144 -7.01 3.92 -13.31
N LYS A 145 -6.99 4.47 -14.53
CA LYS A 145 -6.24 3.90 -15.65
C LYS A 145 -4.74 4.07 -15.41
N CYS A 146 -3.99 2.98 -15.54
CA CYS A 146 -2.53 2.99 -15.42
C CYS A 146 -1.87 3.34 -16.76
N GLN A 147 -0.58 3.67 -16.72
CA GLN A 147 0.22 3.97 -17.91
C GLN A 147 0.18 2.83 -18.93
N ASP A 148 0.30 1.60 -18.43
CA ASP A 148 0.48 0.39 -19.26
C ASP A 148 -0.68 -0.61 -19.12
N ASP A 149 -1.72 -0.28 -18.36
CA ASP A 149 -2.85 -1.17 -18.08
C ASP A 149 -4.12 -0.38 -17.71
N ASP A 150 -5.29 -1.03 -17.72
CA ASP A 150 -6.57 -0.40 -17.37
C ASP A 150 -6.78 -0.26 -15.85
N TRP A 151 -6.05 -1.02 -15.03
CA TRP A 151 -6.16 -1.01 -13.57
C TRP A 151 -4.84 -1.49 -12.93
N PHE A 152 -4.62 -1.11 -11.66
CA PHE A 152 -3.45 -1.58 -10.91
C PHE A 152 -3.82 -2.78 -10.04
N GLY A 153 -2.96 -3.79 -10.00
CA GLY A 153 -3.16 -4.91 -9.09
C GLY A 153 -1.94 -5.79 -8.86
N GLY A 154 -2.12 -6.71 -7.94
CA GLY A 154 -1.12 -7.69 -7.54
C GLY A 154 -1.77 -8.72 -6.62
N SER A 155 -1.03 -9.76 -6.24
CA SER A 155 -1.56 -10.77 -5.34
C SER A 155 -0.53 -11.25 -4.34
N VAL A 156 -1.03 -11.75 -3.21
CA VAL A 156 -0.23 -12.35 -2.15
C VAL A 156 -0.78 -13.75 -1.88
N PRO A 157 0.06 -14.77 -1.65
CA PRO A 157 -0.43 -16.11 -1.30
C PRO A 157 -1.40 -16.07 -0.12
N LEU A 158 -2.52 -16.79 -0.25
CA LEU A 158 -3.59 -16.81 0.75
C LEU A 158 -3.08 -17.25 2.12
N GLU A 159 -2.17 -18.23 2.15
CA GLU A 159 -1.53 -18.70 3.39
C GLU A 159 -0.88 -17.54 4.16
N ARG A 160 -0.15 -16.66 3.48
CA ARG A 160 0.48 -15.49 4.10
C ARG A 160 -0.56 -14.51 4.61
N CYS A 161 -1.64 -14.26 3.86
CA CYS A 161 -2.71 -13.37 4.28
C CYS A 161 -3.49 -13.88 5.51
N LEU A 162 -3.52 -15.20 5.71
CA LEU A 162 -4.18 -15.83 6.85
C LEU A 162 -3.25 -16.00 8.05
N ARG A 163 -1.95 -15.76 7.95
CA ARG A 163 -1.01 -15.88 9.09
C ARG A 163 -1.11 -14.70 10.05
N GLU A 164 -1.21 -14.98 11.35
CA GLU A 164 -1.23 -13.94 12.39
C GLU A 164 0.13 -13.23 12.55
N ASP A 165 1.23 -13.96 12.35
CA ASP A 165 2.61 -13.46 12.46
C ASP A 165 3.12 -12.77 11.18
N ALA A 166 2.32 -12.75 10.11
CA ALA A 166 2.68 -12.11 8.85
C ALA A 166 2.24 -10.64 8.76
N ASP A 167 1.47 -10.16 9.75
CA ASP A 167 1.05 -8.76 9.93
C ASP A 167 0.51 -8.08 8.67
N VAL A 168 -0.26 -8.81 7.85
CA VAL A 168 -0.93 -8.25 6.68
C VAL A 168 -2.17 -7.47 7.11
N ILE A 169 -2.20 -6.17 6.80
CA ILE A 169 -3.29 -5.26 7.16
C ILE A 169 -3.88 -4.57 5.94
N LEU A 170 -5.14 -4.15 6.05
CA LEU A 170 -5.73 -3.13 5.19
C LEU A 170 -5.54 -1.77 5.86
N ALA A 171 -4.40 -1.11 5.60
CA ALA A 171 -4.07 0.15 6.26
C ALA A 171 -5.07 1.26 5.90
N LEU A 172 -5.61 1.94 6.92
CA LEU A 172 -6.48 3.11 6.80
C LEU A 172 -5.75 4.40 7.18
N GLU A 173 -4.70 4.27 7.98
CA GLU A 173 -3.89 5.36 8.50
C GLU A 173 -2.42 5.05 8.28
N VAL A 174 -1.65 6.10 7.96
CA VAL A 174 -0.19 6.07 7.93
C VAL A 174 0.32 7.16 8.87
N SER A 175 1.14 6.76 9.84
CA SER A 175 1.85 7.63 10.74
C SER A 175 3.29 7.79 10.26
N ILE A 176 3.67 9.04 10.07
CA ILE A 176 4.98 9.52 9.67
C ILE A 176 5.51 10.43 10.79
N CYS A 177 6.81 10.38 11.09
CA CYS A 177 7.37 11.06 12.26
C CYS A 177 7.24 12.58 12.04
N SER A 178 6.65 13.31 12.99
CA SER A 178 6.61 14.77 12.89
C SER A 178 8.04 15.31 13.06
N SER A 179 8.39 16.36 12.32
CA SER A 179 9.72 16.99 12.40
C SER A 179 10.04 17.61 13.78
N SER A 180 9.09 17.59 14.73
CA SER A 180 9.21 18.09 16.09
C SER A 180 9.20 17.00 17.18
N ALA A 181 9.05 15.72 16.81
CA ALA A 181 9.04 14.63 17.78
C ALA A 181 10.48 14.24 18.20
N PRO A 182 10.81 14.17 19.50
CA PRO A 182 12.10 13.66 19.95
C PRO A 182 12.25 12.18 19.54
N TYR A 183 13.48 11.78 19.20
CA TYR A 183 13.84 10.45 18.67
C TYR A 183 13.20 9.27 19.42
N GLU A 184 13.05 9.40 20.75
CA GLU A 184 12.48 8.40 21.65
C GLU A 184 10.95 8.18 21.48
N SER A 185 10.25 9.12 20.84
CA SER A 185 8.79 9.07 20.62
C SER A 185 8.38 8.47 19.27
N CYS A 186 9.36 8.13 18.41
CA CYS A 186 9.13 7.44 17.13
C CYS A 186 9.51 5.94 17.19
N HIS A 187 9.72 5.39 18.39
CA HIS A 187 9.91 3.95 18.65
C HIS A 187 8.63 3.27 19.16
#